data_AF-A0A4Y2FVB5-F1
#
_entry.id   AF-A0A4Y2FVB5-F1
#
_cell.length_a   1.000
_cell.length_b   1.000
_cell.length_c   1.000
_cell.angle_alpha   90.00
_cell.angle_beta   90.00
_cell.angle_gamma   90.00
#
_symmetry.space_group_name_H-M   'P 1'
#
loop_
_entity.id
_entity.type
_entity.pdbx_description
1 polymer ?
#
loop_
_entity_poly.entity_id
_entity_poly.type
_entity_poly.pdbx_seq_one_letter_code
_entity_poly.pdbx_strand_id
1 'polypeptide(L)'
;MGIYSCKTFLWTTSRILKVISVYSSNKRAIIATGGFQVLARQLNKSSQKLVVNCLWTLPNLSDTAAKQGNIRPVLPRLAQLLGSSKKSIVSCITGILSNLTCNNSHNKVIVCRENGIGTLTNILKAKKRRHRRTCYLHSSPLGMSAS
;
A
#
# COMPACT_ATOMS: atom_id res chain seq x y z
N MET A 1 31.18 -6.70 11.29
CA MET A 1 31.08 -5.72 10.17
C MET A 1 30.06 -6.10 9.07
N GLY A 2 29.09 -7.00 9.29
CA GLY A 2 28.22 -7.53 8.19
C GLY A 2 26.82 -6.91 8.03
N ILE A 3 26.21 -6.36 9.09
CA ILE A 3 24.79 -5.95 9.08
C ILE A 3 24.58 -4.55 8.47
N TYR A 4 25.56 -3.65 8.64
CA TYR A 4 25.49 -2.28 8.12
C TYR A 4 25.57 -2.23 6.59
N SER A 5 26.44 -3.07 6.00
CA SER A 5 26.63 -3.11 4.54
C SER A 5 25.38 -3.62 3.81
N CYS A 6 24.74 -4.67 4.34
CA CYS A 6 23.51 -5.23 3.76
C CYS A 6 22.31 -4.26 3.82
N LYS A 7 22.14 -3.53 4.94
CA LYS A 7 21.08 -2.52 5.07
C LYS A 7 21.26 -1.35 4.10
N THR A 8 22.50 -0.89 3.90
CA THR A 8 22.82 0.19 2.94
C THR A 8 22.61 -0.28 1.50
N PHE A 9 23.05 -1.49 1.16
CA PHE A 9 22.87 -2.07 -0.17
C PHE A 9 21.39 -2.21 -0.55
N LEU A 10 20.58 -2.86 0.30
CA LEU A 10 19.14 -3.01 0.07
C LEU A 10 18.42 -1.67 -0.08
N TRP A 11 18.84 -0.66 0.69
CA TRP A 11 18.30 0.68 0.56
C TRP A 11 18.65 1.30 -0.80
N THR A 12 19.91 1.27 -1.23
CA THR A 12 20.33 1.82 -2.53
C THR A 12 19.62 1.12 -3.69
N THR A 13 19.56 -0.21 -3.68
CA THR A 13 18.84 -0.99 -4.71
C THR A 13 17.36 -0.62 -4.76
N SER A 14 16.69 -0.54 -3.60
CA SER A 14 15.26 -0.16 -3.55
C SER A 14 15.00 1.27 -4.02
N ARG A 15 15.96 2.21 -3.83
CA ARG A 15 15.86 3.57 -4.36
C ARG A 15 15.93 3.60 -5.88
N ILE A 16 16.83 2.82 -6.47
CA ILE A 16 16.96 2.71 -7.93
C ILE A 16 15.65 2.16 -8.50
N LEU A 17 15.17 1.04 -7.97
CA LEU A 17 13.89 0.44 -8.38
C LEU A 17 12.73 1.43 -8.33
N LYS A 18 12.65 2.23 -7.26
CA LYS A 18 11.64 3.29 -7.14
C LYS A 18 11.71 4.28 -8.31
N VAL A 19 12.90 4.84 -8.56
CA VAL A 19 13.08 5.88 -9.60
C VAL A 19 12.73 5.33 -10.98
N ILE A 20 13.15 4.10 -11.31
CA ILE A 20 12.94 3.54 -12.64
C ILE A 20 11.52 2.98 -12.87
N SER A 21 10.76 2.73 -11.80
CA SER A 21 9.42 2.11 -11.86
C SER A 21 8.34 2.97 -12.52
N VAL A 22 8.59 4.26 -12.71
CA VAL A 22 7.62 5.17 -13.37
C VAL A 22 7.55 4.95 -14.88
N TYR A 23 8.61 4.42 -15.50
CA TYR A 23 8.71 4.23 -16.94
C TYR A 23 8.06 2.91 -17.37
N SER A 24 7.13 2.96 -18.33
CA SER A 24 6.34 1.81 -18.79
C SER A 24 7.17 0.62 -19.28
N SER A 25 8.27 0.87 -20.00
CA SER A 25 9.22 -0.15 -20.45
C SER A 25 9.86 -0.91 -19.29
N ASN A 26 10.25 -0.19 -18.24
CA ASN A 26 10.89 -0.76 -17.06
C ASN A 26 9.92 -1.57 -16.20
N LYS A 27 8.65 -1.16 -16.11
CA LYS A 27 7.63 -1.87 -15.30
C LYS A 27 7.56 -3.35 -15.66
N ARG A 28 7.49 -3.66 -16.97
CA ARG A 28 7.42 -5.05 -17.47
C ARG A 28 8.65 -5.86 -17.08
N ALA A 29 9.85 -5.30 -17.25
CA ALA A 29 11.09 -5.97 -16.88
C ALA A 29 11.17 -6.25 -15.36
N ILE A 30 10.75 -5.28 -14.53
CA ILE A 30 10.71 -5.44 -13.07
C ILE A 30 9.71 -6.53 -12.65
N ILE A 31 8.56 -6.62 -13.32
CA ILE A 31 7.55 -7.65 -13.00
C ILE A 31 8.02 -9.03 -13.48
N ALA A 32 8.66 -9.12 -14.64
CA ALA A 32 9.18 -10.37 -15.20
C ALA A 32 10.23 -11.01 -14.29
N THR A 33 11.05 -10.20 -13.60
CA THR A 33 12.04 -10.68 -12.62
C THR A 33 11.45 -10.99 -11.24
N GLY A 34 10.14 -10.90 -11.05
CA GLY A 34 9.49 -11.11 -9.76
C GLY A 34 9.67 -9.96 -8.76
N GLY A 35 10.11 -8.79 -9.23
CA GLY A 35 10.39 -7.62 -8.39
C GLY A 35 9.18 -7.14 -7.59
N PHE A 36 7.97 -7.25 -8.16
CA PHE A 36 6.73 -6.87 -7.46
C PHE A 36 6.54 -7.68 -6.17
N GLN A 37 6.72 -9.00 -6.25
CA GLN A 37 6.56 -9.93 -5.14
C GLN A 37 7.65 -9.70 -4.09
N VAL A 38 8.90 -9.48 -4.53
CA VAL A 38 10.03 -9.16 -3.64
C VAL A 38 9.75 -7.89 -2.83
N LEU A 39 9.30 -6.82 -3.50
CA LEU A 39 8.97 -5.54 -2.88
C LEU A 39 7.79 -5.66 -1.91
N ALA A 40 6.72 -6.36 -2.29
CA ALA A 40 5.55 -6.56 -1.45
C ALA A 40 5.87 -7.31 -0.15
N ARG A 41 6.81 -8.26 -0.17
CA ARG A 41 7.30 -8.94 1.05
C ARG A 41 8.06 -8.01 2.01
N GLN A 42 8.55 -6.86 1.56
CA GLN A 42 9.27 -5.91 2.42
C GLN A 42 8.34 -4.98 3.22
N LEU A 43 7.05 -4.89 2.88
CA LEU A 43 6.12 -3.93 3.50
C LEU A 43 5.87 -4.17 5.01
N ASN A 44 6.21 -5.35 5.54
CA ASN A 44 6.06 -5.69 6.94
C ASN A 44 7.38 -5.64 7.74
N LYS A 45 8.49 -5.26 7.10
CA LYS A 45 9.81 -5.23 7.75
C LYS A 45 9.96 -3.99 8.63
N SER A 46 10.88 -4.07 9.59
CA SER A 46 11.17 -2.99 10.54
C SER A 46 11.86 -1.77 9.92
N SER A 47 12.49 -1.92 8.74
CA SER A 47 13.19 -0.83 8.07
C SER A 47 12.20 0.16 7.41
N GLN A 48 11.94 1.27 8.10
CA GLN A 48 11.05 2.33 7.61
C GLN A 48 11.51 2.89 6.25
N LYS A 49 12.83 3.07 6.04
CA LYS A 49 13.38 3.56 4.76
C LYS A 49 13.06 2.61 3.60
N LEU A 50 13.20 1.29 3.81
CA LEU A 50 12.89 0.29 2.79
C LEU A 50 11.39 0.23 2.51
N VAL A 51 10.57 0.29 3.55
CA VAL A 51 9.10 0.30 3.44
C VAL A 51 8.64 1.50 2.61
N VAL A 52 9.15 2.71 2.88
CA VAL A 52 8.78 3.91 2.10
C VAL A 52 9.12 3.75 0.62
N ASN A 53 10.29 3.23 0.27
CA ASN A 53 10.63 2.96 -1.13
C ASN A 53 9.65 1.96 -1.77
N CYS A 54 9.30 0.88 -1.07
CA CYS A 54 8.32 -0.09 -1.57
C CYS A 54 6.92 0.54 -1.75
N LEU A 55 6.50 1.40 -0.82
CA LEU A 55 5.21 2.10 -0.87
C LEU A 55 5.11 3.08 -2.06
N TRP A 56 6.22 3.61 -2.53
CA TRP A 56 6.28 4.45 -3.74
C TRP A 56 6.44 3.64 -5.03
N THR A 57 7.04 2.46 -4.96
CA THR A 57 7.34 1.63 -6.13
C THR A 57 6.14 0.76 -6.54
N LEU A 58 5.54 0.04 -5.59
CA LEU A 58 4.48 -0.93 -5.88
C LEU A 58 3.24 -0.32 -6.57
N PRO A 59 2.77 0.90 -6.20
CA PRO A 59 1.68 1.53 -6.94
C PRO A 59 2.00 1.75 -8.41
N ASN A 60 3.21 2.20 -8.72
CA ASN A 60 3.66 2.42 -10.11
C ASN A 60 3.65 1.13 -10.93
N LEU A 61 3.91 -0.01 -10.30
CA LEU A 61 3.97 -1.32 -10.98
C LEU A 61 2.60 -2.00 -11.08
N SER A 62 1.64 -1.66 -10.23
CA SER A 62 0.41 -2.44 -10.01
C SER A 62 -0.50 -2.54 -11.24
N ASP A 63 -0.56 -1.51 -12.07
CA ASP A 63 -1.31 -1.50 -13.34
C ASP A 63 -0.78 -2.54 -14.34
N THR A 64 0.54 -2.62 -14.44
CA THR A 64 1.23 -3.56 -15.31
C THR A 64 1.21 -4.95 -14.71
N ALA A 65 1.35 -5.05 -13.39
CA ALA A 65 1.30 -6.31 -12.67
C ALA A 65 -0.08 -6.97 -12.81
N ALA A 66 -1.18 -6.20 -12.75
CA ALA A 66 -2.55 -6.69 -12.92
C ALA A 66 -2.76 -7.50 -14.22
N LYS A 67 -1.97 -7.19 -15.25
CA LYS A 67 -1.99 -7.85 -16.57
C LYS A 67 -1.13 -9.11 -16.62
N GLN A 68 -0.48 -9.48 -15.51
CA GLN A 68 0.44 -10.61 -15.40
C GLN A 68 -0.12 -11.63 -14.40
N GLY A 69 0.04 -12.93 -14.69
CA GLY A 69 -0.50 -14.00 -13.84
C GLY A 69 0.29 -14.25 -12.55
N ASN A 70 1.50 -13.68 -12.43
CA ASN A 70 2.47 -14.02 -11.38
C ASN A 70 2.21 -13.36 -10.01
N ILE A 71 1.20 -12.50 -9.89
CA ILE A 71 0.88 -11.74 -8.67
C ILE A 71 -0.09 -12.46 -7.72
N ARG A 72 -0.73 -13.55 -8.14
CA ARG A 72 -1.68 -14.29 -7.29
C ARG A 72 -1.11 -14.71 -5.93
N PRO A 73 0.14 -15.22 -5.81
CA PRO A 73 0.68 -15.66 -4.53
C PRO A 73 0.87 -14.52 -3.50
N VAL A 74 0.99 -13.26 -3.96
CA VAL A 74 1.21 -12.12 -3.06
C VAL A 74 -0.09 -11.40 -2.69
N LEU A 75 -1.17 -11.66 -3.42
CA LEU A 75 -2.45 -10.98 -3.24
C LEU A 75 -3.07 -11.18 -1.84
N PRO A 76 -3.04 -12.40 -1.24
CA PRO A 76 -3.54 -12.58 0.13
C PRO A 76 -2.81 -11.70 1.13
N ARG A 77 -1.48 -11.62 1.00
CA ARG A 77 -0.65 -10.78 1.87
C ARG A 77 -0.99 -9.30 1.72
N LEU A 78 -1.22 -8.82 0.50
CA LEU A 78 -1.63 -7.44 0.26
C LEU A 78 -2.99 -7.16 0.90
N ALA A 79 -3.96 -8.07 0.79
CA ALA A 79 -5.27 -7.91 1.43
C ALA A 79 -5.15 -7.82 2.96
N GLN A 80 -4.33 -8.66 3.59
CA GLN A 80 -4.07 -8.60 5.04
C GLN A 80 -3.48 -7.26 5.49
N LEU A 81 -2.66 -6.61 4.64
CA LEU A 81 -2.06 -5.31 4.95
C LEU A 81 -3.07 -4.14 4.95
N LEU A 82 -4.31 -4.33 4.47
CA LEU A 82 -5.40 -3.37 4.69
C LEU A 82 -5.72 -3.18 6.18
N GLY A 83 -5.48 -4.20 7.01
CA GLY A 83 -5.66 -4.15 8.46
C GLY A 83 -4.51 -3.46 9.23
N SER A 84 -3.52 -2.90 8.52
CA SER A 84 -2.37 -2.26 9.15
C SER A 84 -2.77 -1.02 9.97
N SER A 85 -2.15 -0.83 11.14
CA SER A 85 -2.28 0.40 11.93
C SER A 85 -1.61 1.61 11.25
N LYS A 86 -0.69 1.38 10.31
CA LYS A 86 0.04 2.42 9.59
C LYS A 86 -0.75 2.91 8.38
N LYS A 87 -1.30 4.13 8.47
CA LYS A 87 -2.12 4.74 7.40
C LYS A 87 -1.42 4.81 6.04
N SER A 88 -0.10 5.03 6.01
CA SER A 88 0.68 5.07 4.77
C SER A 88 0.66 3.73 4.03
N ILE A 89 0.74 2.61 4.79
CA ILE A 89 0.58 1.26 4.23
C ILE A 89 -0.84 1.07 3.70
N VAL A 90 -1.85 1.36 4.51
CA VAL A 90 -3.26 1.17 4.11
C VAL A 90 -3.59 1.94 2.84
N SER A 91 -3.16 3.20 2.73
CA SER A 91 -3.40 4.02 1.54
C SER A 91 -2.75 3.44 0.29
N CYS A 92 -1.50 2.99 0.39
CA CYS A 92 -0.77 2.37 -0.71
C CYS A 92 -1.41 1.05 -1.14
N ILE A 93 -1.72 0.17 -0.18
CA ILE A 93 -2.35 -1.13 -0.43
C ILE A 93 -3.72 -0.96 -1.07
N THR A 94 -4.52 0.01 -0.63
CA THR A 94 -5.82 0.30 -1.24
C THR A 94 -5.66 0.67 -2.73
N GLY A 95 -4.70 1.53 -3.07
CA GLY A 95 -4.40 1.90 -4.46
C GLY A 95 -3.90 0.72 -5.30
N ILE A 96 -2.99 -0.10 -4.75
CA ILE A 96 -2.50 -1.31 -5.42
C ILE A 96 -3.66 -2.27 -5.70
N LEU A 97 -4.46 -2.60 -4.68
CA LEU A 97 -5.57 -3.54 -4.82
C LEU A 97 -6.65 -3.03 -5.79
N SER A 98 -6.87 -1.72 -5.87
CA SER A 98 -7.75 -1.11 -6.88
C SER A 98 -7.34 -1.51 -8.30
N ASN A 99 -6.05 -1.41 -8.62
CA ASN A 99 -5.54 -1.81 -9.93
C ASN A 99 -5.56 -3.32 -10.12
N LEU A 100 -5.14 -4.09 -9.10
CA LEU A 100 -5.05 -5.55 -9.20
C LEU A 100 -6.42 -6.23 -9.32
N THR A 101 -7.48 -5.63 -8.76
CA THR A 101 -8.85 -6.17 -8.82
C THR A 101 -9.67 -5.60 -9.97
N CYS A 102 -9.20 -4.53 -10.63
CA CYS A 102 -9.84 -3.95 -11.79
C CYS A 102 -9.98 -5.00 -12.90
N ASN A 103 -11.22 -5.25 -13.33
CA ASN A 103 -11.56 -6.24 -14.36
C ASN A 103 -10.97 -7.65 -14.12
N ASN A 104 -10.71 -8.04 -12.87
CA ASN A 104 -10.11 -9.32 -12.52
C ASN A 104 -10.92 -10.03 -11.43
N SER A 105 -11.87 -10.88 -11.84
CA SER A 105 -12.77 -11.63 -10.94
C SER A 105 -12.02 -12.55 -9.99
N HIS A 106 -10.95 -13.19 -10.45
CA HIS A 106 -10.15 -14.08 -9.62
C HIS A 106 -9.46 -13.33 -8.47
N ASN A 107 -8.86 -12.17 -8.78
CA ASN A 107 -8.22 -11.34 -7.78
C ASN A 107 -9.25 -10.79 -6.77
N LYS A 108 -10.46 -10.43 -7.24
CA LYS A 108 -11.57 -10.04 -6.35
C LYS A 108 -11.90 -11.15 -5.35
N VAL A 109 -12.05 -12.39 -5.82
CA VAL A 109 -12.37 -13.55 -4.95
C VAL A 109 -11.31 -13.74 -3.86
N ILE A 110 -10.03 -13.66 -4.20
CA ILE A 110 -8.94 -13.77 -3.22
C ILE A 110 -9.04 -12.65 -2.17
N VAL A 111 -9.22 -11.39 -2.60
CA VAL A 111 -9.36 -10.26 -1.67
C VAL A 111 -10.57 -10.44 -0.75
N CYS A 112 -11.69 -10.97 -1.26
CA CYS A 112 -12.87 -11.26 -0.44
C CYS A 112 -12.60 -12.35 0.60
N ARG A 113 -11.88 -13.43 0.24
CA ARG A 113 -11.52 -14.52 1.16
C ARG A 113 -10.67 -14.03 2.33
N GLU A 114 -9.82 -13.05 2.11
CA GLU A 114 -8.99 -12.42 3.15
C GLU A 114 -9.73 -11.31 3.93
N ASN A 115 -11.06 -11.36 4.01
CA ASN A 115 -11.90 -10.35 4.67
C ASN A 115 -11.65 -8.91 4.15
N GLY A 116 -11.32 -8.77 2.87
CA GLY A 116 -11.04 -7.47 2.25
C GLY A 116 -12.23 -6.52 2.30
N ILE A 117 -13.45 -7.02 2.05
CA ILE A 117 -14.68 -6.22 2.11
C ILE A 117 -14.88 -5.62 3.50
N GLY A 118 -14.89 -6.44 4.54
CA GLY A 118 -15.09 -5.99 5.92
C GLY A 118 -14.03 -4.97 6.35
N THR A 119 -12.77 -5.21 5.99
CA THR A 119 -11.66 -4.30 6.27
C THR A 119 -11.83 -2.96 5.56
N LEU A 120 -12.17 -2.95 4.27
CA LEU A 120 -12.43 -1.72 3.50
C LEU A 120 -13.61 -0.92 4.06
N THR A 121 -14.71 -1.58 4.41
CA THR A 121 -15.86 -0.92 5.05
C THR A 121 -15.47 -0.28 6.38
N ASN A 122 -14.64 -0.94 7.19
CA ASN A 122 -14.13 -0.38 8.44
C ASN A 122 -13.23 0.84 8.22
N ILE A 123 -12.38 0.82 7.20
CA ILE A 123 -11.54 1.97 6.80
C ILE A 123 -12.43 3.18 6.46
N LEU A 124 -13.49 2.99 5.66
CA LEU A 124 -14.43 4.06 5.29
C LEU A 124 -15.16 4.63 6.53
N LYS A 125 -15.65 3.76 7.42
CA LYS A 125 -16.29 4.16 8.68
C LYS A 125 -15.33 4.99 9.55
N ALA A 126 -14.05 4.60 9.63
CA ALA A 126 -13.04 5.32 10.40
C ALA A 126 -12.70 6.70 9.80
N LYS A 127 -12.65 6.82 8.46
CA LYS A 127 -12.45 8.12 7.80
C LYS A 127 -13.62 9.08 8.03
N LYS A 128 -14.87 8.61 7.92
CA LYS A 128 -16.08 9.44 8.18
C LYS A 128 -16.10 10.02 9.60
N ARG A 129 -15.71 9.22 10.61
CA ARG A 129 -15.62 9.68 12.01
C ARG A 129 -14.57 10.78 12.20
N ARG A 130 -13.42 10.69 11.53
CA ARG A 130 -12.37 11.72 11.60
C ARG A 130 -12.81 13.03 10.96
N HIS A 131 -13.47 12.97 9.81
CA HIS A 131 -14.00 14.17 9.16
C HIS A 131 -15.05 14.87 10.04
N ARG A 132 -15.97 14.10 10.68
CA ARG A 132 -16.91 14.69 11.66
C ARG A 132 -16.20 15.32 12.86
N ARG A 133 -15.18 14.69 13.45
CA ARG A 133 -14.42 15.27 14.57
C ARG A 133 -13.71 16.58 14.22
N THR A 134 -13.19 16.72 13.00
CA THR A 134 -12.62 18.01 12.53
C THR A 134 -13.69 19.09 12.33
N CYS A 135 -14.91 18.71 11.93
CA CYS A 135 -16.02 19.66 11.83
C CYS A 135 -16.50 20.14 13.21
N TYR A 136 -16.63 19.24 14.20
CA TYR A 136 -17.05 19.64 15.56
C TYR A 136 -16.04 20.53 16.28
N LEU A 137 -14.74 20.46 15.95
CA LEU A 137 -13.72 21.36 16.49
C LEU A 137 -13.74 22.76 15.86
N HIS A 138 -14.41 22.95 14.72
CA HIS A 138 -14.62 24.26 14.08
C HIS A 138 -16.02 24.84 14.31
N SER A 139 -16.85 24.19 15.14
CA SER A 139 -18.25 24.59 15.38
C SER A 139 -18.61 24.76 16.85
N SER A 140 -17.63 24.88 17.76
CA SER A 140 -17.93 25.38 19.11
C SER A 140 -18.34 26.85 19.00
N PRO A 141 -19.57 27.24 19.39
CA PRO A 141 -19.93 28.65 19.50
C PRO A 141 -19.12 29.26 20.64
N LEU A 142 -18.60 30.46 20.42
CA LEU A 142 -18.12 31.33 21.50
C LEU A 142 -19.24 31.42 22.54
N GLY A 143 -19.01 30.79 23.70
CA GLY A 143 -19.90 30.86 24.83
C GLY A 143 -19.98 32.31 25.29
N MET A 144 -21.20 32.83 25.30
CA MET A 144 -21.58 33.99 26.11
C MET A 144 -21.22 33.69 27.58
N SER A 145 -20.57 34.64 28.24
CA SER A 145 -20.86 34.91 29.65
C SER A 145 -21.05 36.40 29.81
N ALA A 146 -22.29 36.78 30.10
CA ALA A 146 -22.62 38.03 30.75
C ALA A 146 -22.04 37.99 32.17
N SER A 147 -21.43 39.08 32.61
CA SER A 147 -21.69 39.81 33.86
C SER A 147 -20.84 41.08 33.83
#